data_AF-A0A386T8W0-F1
#
_entry.id   AF-A0A386T8W0-F1
#
_cell.length_a   1.000
_cell.length_b   1.000
_cell.length_c   1.000
_cell.angle_alpha   90.00
_cell.angle_beta   90.00
_cell.angle_gamma   90.00
#
_symmetry.space_group_name_H-M   'P 1'
#
loop_
_entity.id
_entity.type
_entity.pdbx_description
1 polymer ?
#
loop_
_entity_poly.entity_id
_entity_poly.type
_entity_poly.pdbx_seq_one_letter_code
_entity_poly.pdbx_strand_id
1 'polypeptide(L)'
;GDISAQLNDQKELERICLQIRDDRNPSVIIWIGTCTTEIVKMDLEGIAPKLEKQIGIPIVVARANGLDYAFTQGEDTALAAMAHRCPEYIHCETNRRRQDEIGRIGIQTTSDNKSPSQGSELTRSNLVLFGSLPSSVASQLNSELKRQSISVSGWLPSQKYDELPGLGEGVYVCGVNPFLSRTATTLMRRRKCQLVGAPFPIGPDG
;
A
#
# COMPACT_ATOMS: atom_id res chain seq x y z
N GLY A 1 -2.30 33.94 22.03
CA GLY A 1 -0.91 33.46 22.19
C GLY A 1 -0.53 32.44 21.14
N ASP A 2 -1.40 31.45 20.88
CA ASP A 2 -0.99 30.23 20.15
C ASP A 2 -0.93 30.33 18.62
N ILE A 3 -1.70 31.24 18.00
CA ILE A 3 -1.77 31.34 16.53
C ILE A 3 -0.43 31.78 15.94
N SER A 4 0.30 32.68 16.60
CA SER A 4 1.61 33.15 16.13
C SER A 4 2.69 32.09 16.21
N ALA A 5 2.63 31.20 17.22
CA ALA A 5 3.56 30.08 17.34
C ALA A 5 3.30 29.02 16.26
N GLN A 6 2.03 28.64 16.05
CA GLN A 6 1.65 27.69 15.00
C GLN A 6 1.99 28.19 13.59
N LEU A 7 1.79 29.50 13.33
CA LEU A 7 2.17 30.10 12.04
C LEU A 7 3.68 30.15 11.82
N ASN A 8 4.46 30.23 12.89
CA ASN A 8 5.92 30.18 12.81
C ASN A 8 6.40 28.75 12.50
N ASP A 9 5.83 27.77 13.17
CA ASP A 9 6.14 26.35 12.98
C ASP A 9 5.85 25.88 11.55
N GLN A 10 4.70 26.29 10.99
CA GLN A 10 4.35 25.96 9.60
C GLN A 10 5.35 26.56 8.61
N LYS A 11 5.78 27.81 8.81
CA LYS A 11 6.76 28.47 7.94
C LYS A 11 8.14 27.81 8.01
N GLU A 12 8.54 27.38 9.19
CA GLU A 12 9.82 26.68 9.35
C GLU A 12 9.79 25.30 8.70
N LEU A 13 8.68 24.55 8.86
CA LEU A 13 8.48 23.29 8.14
C LEU A 13 8.47 23.49 6.62
N GLU A 14 7.85 24.56 6.12
CA GLU A 14 7.87 24.93 4.71
C GLU A 14 9.30 25.16 4.22
N ARG A 15 10.07 25.99 4.94
CA ARG A 15 11.46 26.31 4.62
C ARG A 15 12.32 25.05 4.53
N ILE A 16 12.20 24.15 5.50
CA ILE A 16 12.95 22.89 5.54
C ILE A 16 12.54 21.97 4.38
N CYS A 17 11.24 21.83 4.10
CA CYS A 17 10.77 20.97 3.02
C CYS A 17 11.18 21.49 1.63
N LEU A 18 11.20 22.82 1.43
CA LEU A 18 11.73 23.42 0.20
C LEU A 18 13.23 23.12 0.03
N GLN A 19 14.01 23.24 1.10
CA GLN A 19 15.43 22.89 1.08
C GLN A 19 15.63 21.40 0.72
N ILE A 20 14.87 20.49 1.32
CA ILE A 20 14.94 19.05 1.00
C ILE A 20 14.59 18.78 -0.46
N ARG A 21 13.56 19.45 -1.00
CA ARG A 21 13.19 19.33 -2.41
C ARG A 21 14.36 19.74 -3.30
N ASP A 22 14.94 20.91 -3.05
CA ASP A 22 15.96 21.47 -3.91
C ASP A 22 17.28 20.66 -3.84
N ASP A 23 17.60 20.10 -2.67
CA ASP A 23 18.81 19.30 -2.45
C ASP A 23 18.70 17.84 -2.93
N ARG A 24 17.51 17.22 -2.80
CA ARG A 24 17.35 15.75 -2.96
C ARG A 24 16.28 15.33 -3.95
N ASN A 25 15.36 16.21 -4.32
CA ASN A 25 14.21 15.93 -5.18
C ASN A 25 13.53 14.56 -4.90
N PRO A 26 13.04 14.32 -3.66
CA PRO A 26 12.48 13.03 -3.29
C PRO A 26 11.07 12.81 -3.87
N SER A 27 10.69 11.56 -4.13
CA SER A 27 9.33 11.20 -4.55
C SER A 27 8.30 11.27 -3.41
N VAL A 28 8.76 11.26 -2.15
CA VAL A 28 7.93 11.37 -0.95
C VAL A 28 8.75 11.93 0.20
N ILE A 29 8.13 12.73 1.06
CA ILE A 29 8.67 13.13 2.36
C ILE A 29 7.83 12.45 3.44
N ILE A 30 8.49 11.74 4.36
CA ILE A 30 7.81 11.10 5.49
C ILE A 30 8.16 11.88 6.76
N TRP A 31 7.15 12.42 7.43
CA TRP A 31 7.28 13.07 8.72
C TRP A 31 7.02 12.07 9.84
N ILE A 32 7.96 11.98 10.78
CA ILE A 32 7.83 11.13 11.95
C ILE A 32 7.44 11.98 13.15
N GLY A 33 6.23 11.75 13.66
CA GLY A 33 5.77 12.34 14.92
C GLY A 33 6.59 11.77 16.08
N THR A 34 7.15 12.65 16.91
CA THR A 34 7.97 12.31 18.08
C THR A 34 7.22 12.64 19.37
N CYS A 35 7.74 12.21 20.53
CA CYS A 35 7.10 12.51 21.82
C CYS A 35 6.87 14.02 22.01
N THR A 36 7.81 14.86 21.57
CA THR A 36 7.70 16.31 21.70
C THR A 36 6.57 16.89 20.84
N THR A 37 6.41 16.43 19.59
CA THR A 37 5.37 16.94 18.70
C THR A 37 3.97 16.58 19.21
N GLU A 38 3.82 15.44 19.89
CA GLU A 38 2.56 15.06 20.54
C GLU A 38 2.30 15.90 21.80
N ILE A 39 3.32 16.10 22.66
CA ILE A 39 3.18 16.88 23.90
C ILE A 39 2.80 18.33 23.61
N VAL A 40 3.45 18.95 22.62
CA VAL A 40 3.17 20.34 22.19
C VAL A 40 1.89 20.43 21.35
N LYS A 41 1.27 19.29 21.02
CA LYS A 41 0.06 19.19 20.18
C LYS A 41 0.24 19.87 18.82
N MET A 42 1.39 19.65 18.20
CA MET A 42 1.67 20.13 16.86
C MET A 42 0.81 19.39 15.85
N ASP A 43 -0.01 20.12 15.07
CA ASP A 43 -0.93 19.53 14.10
C ASP A 43 -0.23 19.14 12.78
N LEU A 44 0.62 18.12 12.83
CA LEU A 44 1.32 17.61 11.64
C LEU A 44 0.35 17.09 10.57
N GLU A 45 -0.72 16.40 10.97
CA GLU A 45 -1.72 15.82 10.06
C GLU A 45 -2.52 16.91 9.33
N GLY A 46 -2.77 18.08 9.96
CA GLY A 46 -3.42 19.22 9.32
C GLY A 46 -2.48 20.13 8.51
N ILE A 47 -1.18 20.20 8.87
CA ILE A 47 -0.19 21.00 8.15
C ILE A 47 0.28 20.28 6.87
N ALA A 48 0.53 18.97 6.93
CA ALA A 48 1.11 18.21 5.81
C ALA A 48 0.33 18.37 4.48
N PRO A 49 -1.01 18.26 4.41
CA PRO A 49 -1.74 18.44 3.16
C PRO A 49 -1.68 19.85 2.57
N LYS A 50 -1.46 20.87 3.42
CA LYS A 50 -1.31 22.27 2.96
C LYS A 50 0.04 22.45 2.27
N LEU A 51 1.11 21.97 2.90
CA LEU A 51 2.46 22.04 2.35
C LEU A 51 2.65 21.12 1.13
N GLU A 52 2.04 19.94 1.14
CA GLU A 52 2.04 19.03 -0.02
C GLU A 52 1.51 19.74 -1.28
N LYS A 53 0.44 20.54 -1.16
CA LYS A 53 -0.09 21.34 -2.28
C LYS A 53 0.85 22.47 -2.72
N GLN A 54 1.61 23.06 -1.80
CA GLN A 54 2.54 24.16 -2.10
C GLN A 54 3.84 23.64 -2.74
N ILE A 55 4.35 22.51 -2.25
CA ILE A 55 5.66 21.98 -2.62
C ILE A 55 5.57 21.01 -3.81
N GLY A 56 4.42 20.33 -3.98
CA GLY A 56 4.18 19.36 -5.04
C GLY A 56 4.77 17.97 -4.78
N ILE A 57 5.27 17.72 -3.56
CA ILE A 57 5.79 16.40 -3.13
C ILE A 57 4.84 15.82 -2.08
N PRO A 58 4.44 14.53 -2.19
CA PRO A 58 3.65 13.84 -1.19
C PRO A 58 4.28 13.88 0.21
N ILE A 59 3.52 14.31 1.23
CA ILE A 59 3.97 14.34 2.63
C ILE A 59 3.15 13.34 3.45
N VAL A 60 3.78 12.24 3.87
CA VAL A 60 3.14 11.20 4.70
C VAL A 60 3.49 11.42 6.16
N VAL A 61 2.49 11.55 7.02
CA VAL A 61 2.70 11.71 8.47
C VAL A 61 2.52 10.37 9.16
N ALA A 62 3.56 9.92 9.88
CA ALA A 62 3.55 8.71 10.69
C ALA A 62 3.83 9.07 12.15
N ARG A 63 2.83 8.93 13.02
CA ARG A 63 2.99 9.15 14.47
C ARG A 63 3.65 7.93 15.10
N ALA A 64 4.98 7.89 15.10
CA ALA A 64 5.79 6.82 15.68
C ALA A 64 6.52 7.31 16.94
N ASN A 65 5.77 7.88 17.89
CA ASN A 65 6.34 8.39 19.13
C ASN A 65 6.60 7.25 20.14
N GLY A 66 7.54 7.46 21.06
CA GLY A 66 7.91 6.49 22.10
C GLY A 66 7.00 6.47 23.33
N LEU A 67 5.92 7.28 23.37
CA LEU A 67 4.92 7.21 24.43
C LEU A 67 3.86 6.14 24.12
N ASP A 68 3.47 6.02 22.85
CA ASP A 68 2.38 5.15 22.40
C ASP A 68 2.88 3.83 21.78
N TYR A 69 4.12 3.80 21.27
CA TYR A 69 4.63 2.69 20.45
C TYR A 69 6.05 2.28 20.81
N ALA A 70 6.38 1.02 20.51
CA ALA A 70 7.70 0.44 20.72
C ALA A 70 8.32 -0.05 19.40
N PHE A 71 9.57 0.36 19.17
CA PHE A 71 10.49 -0.17 18.14
C PHE A 71 9.84 -0.45 16.77
N THR A 72 9.53 -1.71 16.45
CA THR A 72 8.97 -2.13 15.15
C THR A 72 7.57 -1.60 14.87
N GLN A 73 6.83 -1.18 15.89
CA GLN A 73 5.53 -0.53 15.70
C GLN A 73 5.63 0.82 14.98
N GLY A 74 6.82 1.42 14.90
CA GLY A 74 7.05 2.58 14.04
C GLY A 74 6.84 2.27 12.55
N GLU A 75 7.15 1.03 12.12
CA GLU A 75 6.82 0.58 10.76
C GLU A 75 5.30 0.47 10.58
N ASP A 76 4.59 -0.08 11.56
CA ASP A 76 3.15 -0.26 11.50
C ASP A 76 2.40 1.08 11.37
N THR A 77 2.87 2.14 12.03
CA THR A 77 2.28 3.48 11.88
C THR A 77 2.62 4.10 10.53
N ALA A 78 3.84 3.90 10.02
CA ALA A 78 4.24 4.38 8.71
C ALA A 78 3.48 3.69 7.58
N LEU A 79 3.37 2.36 7.60
CA LEU A 79 2.64 1.61 6.58
C LEU A 79 1.14 1.86 6.63
N ALA A 80 0.55 2.03 7.81
CA ALA A 80 -0.84 2.46 7.93
C ALA A 80 -1.06 3.85 7.27
N ALA A 81 -0.13 4.79 7.44
CA ALA A 81 -0.21 6.09 6.77
C ALA A 81 -0.01 5.97 5.24
N MET A 82 0.93 5.14 4.78
CA MET A 82 1.16 4.87 3.35
C MET A 82 -0.01 4.12 2.70
N ALA A 83 -0.73 3.28 3.44
CA ALA A 83 -1.92 2.58 2.94
C ALA A 83 -3.01 3.56 2.45
N HIS A 84 -3.05 4.78 2.96
CA HIS A 84 -3.97 5.83 2.48
C HIS A 84 -3.55 6.42 1.12
N ARG A 85 -2.29 6.25 0.71
CA ARG A 85 -1.70 6.82 -0.51
C ARG A 85 -1.71 5.85 -1.69
N CYS A 86 -1.95 4.57 -1.43
CA CYS A 86 -2.04 3.54 -2.46
C CYS A 86 -3.19 3.84 -3.44
N PRO A 87 -3.03 3.62 -4.76
CA PRO A 87 -4.11 3.83 -5.72
C PRO A 87 -5.29 2.89 -5.45
N GLU A 88 -6.49 3.25 -5.91
CA GLU A 88 -7.65 2.38 -5.80
C GLU A 88 -7.58 1.26 -6.85
N TYR A 89 -7.86 0.03 -6.43
CA TYR A 89 -7.90 -1.11 -7.33
C TYR A 89 -9.15 -1.06 -8.22
N ILE A 90 -8.98 -0.89 -9.53
CA ILE A 90 -10.08 -0.90 -10.50
C ILE A 90 -10.30 -2.33 -10.98
N HIS A 91 -11.45 -2.91 -10.61
CA HIS A 91 -11.86 -4.21 -11.12
C HIS A 91 -12.37 -4.06 -12.57
N CYS A 92 -11.60 -4.55 -13.55
CA CYS A 92 -12.09 -4.67 -14.93
C CYS A 92 -13.05 -5.86 -15.04
N GLU A 93 -14.36 -5.62 -14.93
CA GLU A 93 -15.42 -6.57 -15.28
C GLU A 93 -15.50 -6.80 -16.81
N THR A 94 -14.46 -7.30 -17.47
CA THR A 94 -14.49 -7.40 -18.95
C THR A 94 -15.03 -8.74 -19.48
N ASN A 95 -15.42 -9.72 -18.65
CA ASN A 95 -15.79 -11.06 -19.17
C ASN A 95 -17.14 -11.64 -18.74
N ARG A 96 -18.09 -10.86 -18.19
CA ARG A 96 -19.45 -11.38 -17.99
C ARG A 96 -20.43 -11.08 -19.14
N ARG A 97 -20.21 -10.05 -19.95
CA ARG A 97 -21.16 -9.69 -21.03
C ARG A 97 -20.94 -10.37 -22.38
N ARG A 98 -19.75 -10.90 -22.68
CA ARG A 98 -19.49 -11.57 -23.97
C ARG A 98 -19.94 -13.03 -24.03
N GLN A 99 -20.13 -13.70 -22.89
CA GLN A 99 -20.61 -15.10 -22.89
C GLN A 99 -22.13 -15.20 -23.13
N ASP A 100 -22.92 -14.18 -22.74
CA ASP A 100 -24.38 -14.21 -22.91
C ASP A 100 -24.85 -13.92 -24.36
N GLU A 101 -24.04 -13.24 -25.19
CA GLU A 101 -24.40 -13.00 -26.60
C GLU A 101 -23.97 -14.13 -27.55
N ILE A 102 -22.94 -14.91 -27.20
CA ILE A 102 -22.44 -16.01 -28.05
C ILE A 102 -23.32 -17.28 -27.91
N GLY A 103 -24.10 -17.40 -26.83
CA GLY A 103 -25.01 -18.53 -26.61
C GLY A 103 -26.28 -18.54 -27.47
N ARG A 104 -26.51 -17.56 -28.35
CA ARG A 104 -27.75 -17.43 -29.14
C ARG A 104 -27.61 -17.57 -30.66
N ILE A 105 -26.42 -17.82 -31.20
CA ILE A 105 -26.27 -18.08 -32.65
C ILE A 105 -25.72 -19.49 -32.85
N GLY A 106 -26.65 -20.39 -33.15
CA GLY A 106 -26.35 -21.77 -33.50
C GLY A 106 -25.72 -21.91 -34.89
N ILE A 107 -24.69 -22.77 -34.93
CA ILE A 107 -24.44 -23.84 -35.91
C ILE A 107 -23.80 -23.49 -37.29
N GLN A 108 -22.77 -24.30 -37.61
CA GLN A 108 -22.06 -24.59 -38.90
C GLN A 108 -20.96 -23.57 -39.30
N THR A 109 -19.71 -23.91 -39.70
CA THR A 109 -19.04 -25.18 -40.09
C THR A 109 -17.52 -24.95 -40.24
N THR A 110 -16.78 -26.06 -40.29
CA THR A 110 -15.40 -26.32 -40.79
C THR A 110 -14.17 -25.89 -39.99
N SER A 111 -13.34 -26.91 -39.80
CA SER A 111 -12.00 -27.00 -39.23
C SER A 111 -11.04 -25.86 -39.59
N ASP A 112 -10.32 -25.37 -38.59
CA ASP A 112 -8.88 -25.13 -38.73
C ASP A 112 -8.16 -25.22 -37.38
N ASN A 113 -7.06 -25.97 -37.39
CA ASN A 113 -6.21 -26.26 -36.25
C ASN A 113 -5.53 -24.98 -35.72
N LYS A 114 -5.91 -24.55 -34.51
CA LYS A 114 -4.98 -23.86 -33.60
C LYS A 114 -5.28 -24.29 -32.17
N SER A 115 -4.28 -24.91 -31.57
CA SER A 115 -4.22 -25.46 -30.22
C SER A 115 -4.96 -24.62 -29.16
N PRO A 116 -5.72 -25.25 -28.25
CA PRO A 116 -6.33 -24.54 -27.12
C PRO A 116 -5.21 -24.19 -26.14
N SER A 117 -4.79 -22.93 -26.10
CA SER A 117 -4.02 -22.43 -24.96
C SER A 117 -4.94 -22.47 -23.75
N GLN A 118 -4.70 -23.48 -22.91
CA GLN A 118 -5.51 -23.85 -21.77
C GLN A 118 -5.89 -22.65 -20.92
N GLY A 119 -7.19 -22.48 -20.72
CA GLY A 119 -7.71 -21.61 -19.69
C GLY A 119 -7.32 -22.13 -18.31
N SER A 120 -6.88 -21.21 -17.45
CA SER A 120 -7.32 -21.25 -16.07
C SER A 120 -8.15 -20.01 -15.84
N GLU A 121 -9.47 -20.20 -15.84
CA GLU A 121 -10.46 -19.23 -15.40
C GLU A 121 -10.42 -19.18 -13.86
N LEU A 122 -9.24 -18.92 -13.30
CA LEU A 122 -9.11 -18.56 -11.90
C LEU A 122 -9.47 -17.09 -11.83
N THR A 123 -10.58 -16.77 -11.15
CA THR A 123 -10.86 -15.43 -10.64
C THR A 123 -9.54 -14.86 -10.12
N ARG A 124 -8.92 -13.93 -10.86
CA ARG A 124 -7.63 -13.32 -10.51
C ARG A 124 -7.84 -12.44 -9.28
N SER A 125 -7.90 -13.07 -8.13
CA SER A 125 -7.83 -12.43 -6.83
C SER A 125 -6.44 -11.83 -6.71
N ASN A 126 -6.37 -10.51 -6.55
CA ASN A 126 -5.09 -9.82 -6.42
C ASN A 126 -4.62 -9.94 -4.98
N LEU A 127 -3.44 -10.52 -4.78
CA LEU A 127 -2.79 -10.60 -3.48
C LEU A 127 -1.78 -9.48 -3.34
N VAL A 128 -1.90 -8.67 -2.30
CA VAL A 128 -0.89 -7.69 -1.89
C VAL A 128 -0.29 -8.12 -0.56
N LEU A 129 1.03 -8.23 -0.51
CA LEU A 129 1.73 -8.51 0.74
C LEU A 129 2.10 -7.21 1.44
N PHE A 130 2.03 -7.19 2.76
CA PHE A 130 2.43 -6.00 3.53
C PHE A 130 3.38 -6.33 4.69
N GLY A 131 4.36 -5.46 4.86
CA GLY A 131 5.49 -5.61 5.77
C GLY A 131 6.82 -5.49 5.03
N SER A 132 7.70 -4.65 5.55
CA SER A 132 9.01 -4.37 4.97
C SER A 132 9.92 -5.58 5.12
N LEU A 133 10.59 -5.93 4.02
CA LEU A 133 11.57 -7.00 3.95
C LEU A 133 12.73 -6.58 3.03
N PRO A 134 13.94 -7.16 3.21
CA PRO A 134 15.00 -7.06 2.21
C PRO A 134 14.52 -7.55 0.84
N SER A 135 14.99 -6.91 -0.23
CA SER A 135 14.57 -7.22 -1.61
C SER A 135 14.83 -8.68 -2.01
N SER A 136 15.90 -9.29 -1.50
CA SER A 136 16.19 -10.71 -1.69
C SER A 136 15.12 -11.61 -1.09
N VAL A 137 14.69 -11.33 0.15
CA VAL A 137 13.68 -12.11 0.87
C VAL A 137 12.31 -11.95 0.21
N ALA A 138 11.92 -10.72 -0.16
CA ALA A 138 10.68 -10.48 -0.90
C ALA A 138 10.66 -11.22 -2.24
N SER A 139 11.79 -11.26 -2.96
CA SER A 139 11.92 -12.00 -4.23
C SER A 139 11.81 -13.52 -4.05
N GLN A 140 12.35 -14.05 -2.96
CA GLN A 140 12.22 -15.47 -2.60
C GLN A 140 10.76 -15.83 -2.29
N LEU A 141 10.08 -15.03 -1.46
CA LEU A 141 8.65 -15.23 -1.16
C LEU A 141 7.77 -15.15 -2.41
N ASN A 142 8.03 -14.19 -3.30
CA ASN A 142 7.33 -14.11 -4.58
C ASN A 142 7.53 -15.37 -5.43
N SER A 143 8.75 -15.92 -5.46
CA SER A 143 9.06 -17.14 -6.22
C SER A 143 8.39 -18.38 -5.62
N GLU A 144 8.31 -18.44 -4.29
CA GLU A 144 7.63 -19.50 -3.56
C GLU A 144 6.12 -19.50 -3.84
N LEU A 145 5.47 -18.35 -3.67
CA LEU A 145 4.04 -18.19 -3.96
C LEU A 145 3.72 -18.46 -5.44
N LYS A 146 4.59 -18.02 -6.36
CA LYS A 146 4.44 -18.29 -7.78
C LYS A 146 4.50 -19.79 -8.10
N ARG A 147 5.33 -20.56 -7.40
CA ARG A 147 5.37 -22.03 -7.54
C ARG A 147 4.06 -22.68 -7.12
N GLN A 148 3.36 -22.08 -6.16
CA GLN A 148 2.01 -22.46 -5.73
C GLN A 148 0.90 -21.84 -6.59
N SER A 149 1.22 -21.27 -7.75
CA SER A 149 0.28 -20.59 -8.66
C SER A 149 -0.41 -19.36 -8.05
N ILE A 150 0.16 -18.76 -7.00
CA ILE A 150 -0.30 -17.52 -6.38
C ILE A 150 0.51 -16.35 -6.95
N SER A 151 -0.17 -15.38 -7.56
CA SER A 151 0.46 -14.17 -8.08
C SER A 151 0.36 -13.03 -7.09
N VAL A 152 1.49 -12.48 -6.67
CA VAL A 152 1.55 -11.26 -5.84
C VAL A 152 1.45 -10.05 -6.76
N SER A 153 0.38 -9.27 -6.61
CA SER A 153 0.11 -8.06 -7.40
C SER A 153 0.90 -6.84 -6.93
N GLY A 154 1.43 -6.87 -5.70
CA GLY A 154 2.32 -5.83 -5.20
C GLY A 154 2.67 -5.96 -3.72
N TRP A 155 3.48 -5.02 -3.25
CA TRP A 155 4.01 -4.99 -1.88
C TRP A 155 3.76 -3.62 -1.24
N LEU A 156 3.41 -3.62 0.05
CA LEU A 156 3.35 -2.42 0.89
C LEU A 156 4.33 -2.59 2.07
N PRO A 157 5.50 -1.94 2.08
CA PRO A 157 5.96 -0.92 1.13
C PRO A 157 6.52 -1.51 -0.18
N SER A 158 6.45 -0.72 -1.25
CA SER A 158 7.14 -0.96 -2.52
C SER A 158 8.56 -0.39 -2.50
N GLN A 159 9.42 -0.77 -3.45
CA GLN A 159 10.79 -0.23 -3.54
C GLN A 159 10.83 1.26 -3.85
N LYS A 160 9.86 1.74 -4.63
CA LYS A 160 9.65 3.17 -4.93
C LYS A 160 8.25 3.58 -4.53
N TYR A 161 8.12 4.82 -4.07
CA TYR A 161 6.82 5.36 -3.66
C TYR A 161 5.80 5.42 -4.81
N ASP A 162 6.25 5.66 -6.04
CA ASP A 162 5.37 5.75 -7.21
C ASP A 162 4.87 4.37 -7.67
N GLU A 163 5.39 3.29 -7.10
CA GLU A 163 5.03 1.89 -7.42
C GLU A 163 4.15 1.27 -6.32
N LEU A 164 3.46 2.10 -5.52
CA LEU A 164 2.54 1.62 -4.49
C LEU A 164 1.41 0.74 -5.09
N PRO A 165 1.03 -0.35 -4.42
CA PRO A 165 0.10 -1.33 -4.96
C PRO A 165 -1.33 -0.76 -4.99
N GLY A 166 -2.12 -1.19 -5.98
CA GLY A 166 -3.56 -0.95 -5.99
C GLY A 166 -4.24 -1.69 -4.83
N LEU A 167 -5.01 -0.95 -4.03
CA LEU A 167 -5.77 -1.49 -2.89
C LEU A 167 -7.25 -1.17 -3.07
N GLY A 168 -8.13 -2.03 -2.59
CA GLY A 168 -9.57 -1.84 -2.72
C GLY A 168 -10.37 -3.09 -2.40
N GLU A 169 -11.65 -3.05 -2.75
CA GLU A 169 -12.55 -4.20 -2.66
C GLU A 169 -12.11 -5.32 -3.63
N GLY A 170 -12.20 -6.57 -3.20
CA GLY A 170 -11.75 -7.74 -3.97
C GLY A 170 -10.23 -7.96 -3.98
N VAL A 171 -9.44 -7.10 -3.32
CA VAL A 171 -8.01 -7.32 -3.10
C VAL A 171 -7.80 -8.07 -1.78
N TYR A 172 -7.01 -9.14 -1.83
CA TYR A 172 -6.55 -9.87 -0.66
C TYR A 172 -5.26 -9.27 -0.14
N VAL A 173 -5.14 -9.13 1.18
CA VAL A 173 -3.92 -8.65 1.83
C VAL A 173 -3.41 -9.67 2.84
N CYS A 174 -2.09 -9.86 2.91
CA CYS A 174 -1.48 -10.77 3.88
C CYS A 174 -0.23 -10.14 4.49
N GLY A 175 -0.12 -10.19 5.82
CA GLY A 175 0.97 -9.58 6.57
C GLY A 175 2.14 -10.55 6.72
N VAL A 176 3.37 -10.08 6.53
CA VAL A 176 4.58 -10.91 6.67
C VAL A 176 5.25 -10.79 8.04
N ASN A 177 4.90 -9.76 8.83
CA ASN A 177 5.45 -9.50 10.15
C ASN A 177 4.35 -9.38 11.22
N PRO A 178 4.60 -9.79 12.48
CA PRO A 178 3.57 -9.88 13.53
C PRO A 178 3.14 -8.54 14.15
N PHE A 179 3.89 -7.46 13.93
CA PHE A 179 3.65 -6.16 14.56
C PHE A 179 2.78 -5.21 13.73
N LEU A 180 2.18 -5.68 12.63
CA LEU A 180 1.49 -4.85 11.61
C LEU A 180 -0.02 -4.70 11.82
N SER A 181 -0.46 -4.66 13.08
CA SER A 181 -1.88 -4.68 13.45
C SER A 181 -2.65 -3.44 12.97
N ARG A 182 -2.05 -2.25 13.04
CA ARG A 182 -2.67 -0.99 12.60
C ARG A 182 -2.78 -0.94 11.08
N THR A 183 -1.74 -1.40 10.39
CA THR A 183 -1.72 -1.53 8.93
C THR A 183 -2.80 -2.48 8.47
N ALA A 184 -2.88 -3.69 9.05
CA ALA A 184 -3.93 -4.66 8.74
C ALA A 184 -5.33 -4.07 8.95
N THR A 185 -5.56 -3.41 10.09
CA THR A 185 -6.84 -2.75 10.39
C THR A 185 -7.18 -1.65 9.38
N THR A 186 -6.18 -0.88 8.95
CA THR A 186 -6.34 0.20 7.97
C THR A 186 -6.70 -0.36 6.60
N LEU A 187 -6.01 -1.40 6.14
CA LEU A 187 -6.30 -2.10 4.89
C LEU A 187 -7.73 -2.66 4.89
N MET A 188 -8.16 -3.29 5.98
CA MET A 188 -9.52 -3.85 6.08
C MET A 188 -10.60 -2.77 6.15
N ARG A 189 -10.47 -1.79 7.05
CA ARG A 189 -11.57 -0.85 7.35
C ARG A 189 -11.60 0.37 6.45
N ARG A 190 -10.46 0.84 5.99
CA ARG A 190 -10.34 2.06 5.17
C ARG A 190 -10.20 1.76 3.69
N ARG A 191 -9.51 0.66 3.34
CA ARG A 191 -9.32 0.22 1.95
C ARG A 191 -10.25 -0.93 1.53
N LYS A 192 -11.04 -1.49 2.45
CA LYS A 192 -11.99 -2.60 2.18
C LYS A 192 -11.32 -3.87 1.61
N CYS A 193 -10.03 -4.05 1.87
CA CYS A 193 -9.33 -5.27 1.47
C CYS A 193 -9.72 -6.46 2.36
N GLN A 194 -9.58 -7.66 1.84
CA GLN A 194 -9.81 -8.91 2.58
C GLN A 194 -8.49 -9.40 3.20
N LEU A 195 -8.40 -9.38 4.53
CA LEU A 195 -7.22 -9.88 5.23
C LEU A 195 -7.20 -11.41 5.25
N VAL A 196 -6.11 -11.99 4.77
CA VAL A 196 -5.82 -13.42 4.91
C VAL A 196 -5.16 -13.65 6.27
N GLY A 197 -5.89 -14.28 7.18
CA GLY A 197 -5.34 -14.73 8.45
C GLY A 197 -4.52 -16.00 8.24
N ALA A 198 -3.19 -15.88 8.32
CA ALA A 198 -2.24 -16.98 8.20
C ALA A 198 -1.12 -16.82 9.24
N PRO A 199 -0.39 -17.90 9.57
CA PRO A 199 0.90 -17.79 10.25
C PRO A 199 1.85 -16.87 9.48
N PHE A 200 2.81 -16.27 10.18
CA PHE A 200 3.84 -15.46 9.56
C PHE A 200 4.94 -16.36 9.00
N PRO A 201 5.53 -16.05 7.82
CA PRO A 201 6.53 -16.88 7.16
C PRO A 201 7.90 -16.79 7.86
N ILE A 202 7.95 -17.22 9.12
CA ILE A 202 9.11 -17.17 10.01
C ILE A 202 9.40 -18.60 10.46
N GLY A 203 10.51 -19.14 9.96
CA GLY A 203 10.82 -20.56 10.10
C GLY A 203 10.05 -21.43 9.10
N PRO A 204 10.33 -22.74 9.05
CA PRO A 204 9.72 -23.65 8.09
C PRO A 204 8.26 -24.01 8.42
N ASP A 205 7.83 -23.84 9.67
CA ASP A 205 6.47 -24.17 10.13
C ASP A 205 5.47 -23.04 9.89
N GLY A 206 5.95 -21.81 9.64
CA GLY A 206 5.16 -20.61 9.41
C GLY A 206 4.97 -20.32 7.94
#